data_AF-A0A2R6AYK4-F1
#
_entry.id   AF-A0A2R6AYK4-F1
#
_cell.length_a   1.000
_cell.length_b   1.000
_cell.length_c   1.000
_cell.angle_alpha   90.00
_cell.angle_beta   90.00
_cell.angle_gamma   90.00
#
_symmetry.space_group_name_H-M   'P 1'
#
loop_
_entity.id
_entity.type
_entity.pdbx_description
1 polymer ?
#
loop_
_entity_poly.entity_id
_entity_poly.type
_entity_poly.pdbx_seq_one_letter_code
_entity_poly.pdbx_strand_id
1 'polypeptide(L)'
;MASLCSIQELNDRQPRQVLWRKWLVSNQSKVIRGSVAFAILFFVALVYRASSGGFETLLKFSAYNTAYIVLELVAIIDPIGALPIFLVFVSEMDANGRRKVVETMTTVVIALLFFFSLLGQPLLSLLGVNVTSFEFGGGIILLFLALDMLSSGNVTRSINTDEIAVVPLATPLLVGPGTMTALIVLTNQASTPLLDVLVGCGIATLIVYITFYFSEYIFKLLGQNGVKAISRLFTIILAAIAAQMIHSALLAWGLAKF
;
A
#
# COMPACT_ATOMS: atom_id res chain seq x y z
N MET A 1 30.79 8.93 -43.44
CA MET A 1 30.94 7.96 -42.32
C MET A 1 30.49 8.52 -40.96
N ALA A 2 30.17 9.81 -40.81
CA ALA A 2 29.71 10.39 -39.54
C ALA A 2 28.18 10.34 -39.30
N SER A 3 27.37 9.89 -40.28
CA SER A 3 25.90 9.89 -40.18
C SER A 3 25.28 8.56 -39.72
N LEU A 4 26.08 7.51 -39.57
CA LEU A 4 25.60 6.20 -39.09
C LEU A 4 25.88 5.97 -37.59
N CYS A 5 26.79 6.75 -36.99
CA CYS A 5 27.13 6.64 -35.57
C CYS A 5 26.02 7.20 -34.64
N SER A 6 25.24 8.18 -35.12
CA SER A 6 24.17 8.79 -34.33
C SER A 6 22.87 7.97 -34.28
N ILE A 7 22.65 7.07 -35.24
CA ILE A 7 21.45 6.21 -35.27
C ILE A 7 21.62 5.01 -34.33
N GLN A 8 22.86 4.55 -34.11
CA GLN A 8 23.12 3.41 -33.22
C GLN A 8 23.10 3.80 -31.73
N GLU A 9 23.50 5.03 -31.37
CA GLU A 9 23.37 5.55 -29.99
C GLU A 9 21.94 5.90 -29.58
N LEU A 10 21.02 6.13 -30.53
CA LEU A 10 19.59 6.31 -30.24
C LEU A 10 18.84 4.97 -30.09
N ASN A 11 19.36 3.88 -30.65
CA ASN A 11 18.77 2.55 -30.53
C ASN A 11 19.14 1.83 -29.21
N ASP A 12 20.21 2.27 -28.54
CA ASP A 12 20.66 1.72 -27.25
C ASP A 12 19.99 2.38 -26.02
N ARG A 13 19.17 3.41 -26.26
CA ARG A 13 18.22 3.94 -25.26
C ARG A 13 16.85 3.31 -25.42
N GLN A 14 16.77 1.97 -25.43
CA GLN A 14 15.51 1.30 -25.09
C GLN A 14 15.10 1.82 -23.71
N PRO A 15 13.96 2.53 -23.56
CA PRO A 15 13.60 3.08 -22.26
C PRO A 15 13.50 1.90 -21.28
N ARG A 16 14.21 1.97 -20.14
CA ARG A 16 14.24 0.90 -19.11
C ARG A 16 12.84 0.37 -18.75
N GLN A 17 11.80 1.18 -18.98
CA GLN A 17 10.40 0.80 -18.90
C GLN A 17 10.01 -0.42 -19.74
N VAL A 18 10.57 -0.59 -20.94
CA VAL A 18 10.28 -1.71 -21.86
C VAL A 18 10.86 -3.02 -21.34
N LEU A 19 12.07 -2.98 -20.75
CA LEU A 19 12.73 -4.16 -20.16
C LEU A 19 12.00 -4.66 -18.91
N TRP A 20 11.58 -3.75 -18.03
CA TRP A 20 10.82 -4.11 -16.83
C TRP A 20 9.40 -4.60 -17.14
N ARG A 21 8.72 -3.99 -18.12
CA ARG A 21 7.43 -4.50 -18.63
C ARG A 21 7.55 -5.95 -19.09
N LYS A 22 8.57 -6.23 -19.90
CA LYS A 22 8.86 -7.58 -20.37
C LYS A 22 9.19 -8.53 -19.22
N TRP A 23 9.97 -8.09 -18.22
CA TRP A 23 10.29 -8.87 -17.02
C TRP A 23 9.06 -9.17 -16.16
N LEU A 24 8.18 -8.21 -15.88
CA LEU A 24 6.96 -8.43 -15.08
C LEU A 24 6.03 -9.46 -15.75
N VAL A 25 5.84 -9.34 -17.06
CA VAL A 25 5.02 -10.28 -17.83
C VAL A 25 5.69 -11.65 -17.96
N SER A 26 7.01 -11.72 -18.17
CA SER A 26 7.73 -12.99 -18.30
C SER A 26 7.95 -13.71 -16.96
N ASN A 27 8.06 -12.96 -15.87
CA ASN A 27 8.40 -13.45 -14.54
C ASN A 27 7.17 -13.52 -13.62
N GLN A 28 5.97 -13.30 -14.16
CA GLN A 28 4.68 -13.41 -13.47
C GLN A 28 4.53 -14.76 -12.75
N SER A 29 4.97 -15.86 -13.37
CA SER A 29 4.95 -17.20 -12.77
C SER A 29 5.85 -17.30 -11.52
N LYS A 30 6.95 -16.54 -11.45
CA LYS A 30 7.81 -16.47 -10.26
C LYS A 30 7.21 -15.57 -9.18
N VAL A 31 6.53 -14.49 -9.55
CA VAL A 31 5.81 -13.64 -8.58
C VAL A 31 4.63 -14.41 -7.96
N ILE A 32 3.88 -15.16 -8.77
CA ILE A 32 2.83 -16.06 -8.28
C ILE A 32 3.42 -17.16 -7.39
N ARG A 33 4.53 -17.82 -7.79
CA ARG A 33 5.23 -18.79 -6.91
C ARG A 33 5.74 -18.16 -5.61
N GLY A 34 6.26 -16.94 -5.67
CA GLY A 34 6.69 -16.18 -4.48
C GLY A 34 5.50 -15.84 -3.58
N SER A 35 4.34 -15.55 -4.16
CA SER A 35 3.10 -15.30 -3.43
C SER A 35 2.54 -16.57 -2.78
N VAL A 36 2.72 -17.74 -3.42
CA VAL A 36 2.40 -19.05 -2.81
C VAL A 36 3.34 -19.35 -1.65
N ALA A 37 4.65 -19.11 -1.80
CA ALA A 37 5.59 -19.23 -0.69
C ALA A 37 5.26 -18.26 0.46
N PHE A 38 4.82 -17.05 0.12
CA PHE A 38 4.34 -16.07 1.08
C PHE A 38 3.05 -16.52 1.78
N ALA A 39 2.09 -17.09 1.06
CA ALA A 39 0.86 -17.64 1.63
C ALA A 39 1.15 -18.82 2.58
N ILE A 40 2.17 -19.64 2.27
CA ILE A 40 2.65 -20.71 3.16
C ILE A 40 3.28 -20.11 4.42
N LEU A 41 4.17 -19.11 4.29
CA LEU A 41 4.75 -18.39 5.44
C LEU A 41 3.69 -17.70 6.29
N PHE A 42 2.68 -17.09 5.65
CA PHE A 42 1.52 -16.49 6.31
C PHE A 42 0.73 -17.53 7.08
N PHE A 43 0.43 -18.69 6.48
CA PHE A 43 -0.30 -19.76 7.15
C PHE A 43 0.48 -20.29 8.36
N VAL A 44 1.80 -20.47 8.22
CA VAL A 44 2.67 -20.87 9.34
C VAL A 44 2.69 -19.79 10.44
N ALA A 45 2.81 -18.52 10.09
CA ALA A 45 2.79 -17.41 11.05
C ALA A 45 1.42 -17.25 11.73
N LEU A 46 0.32 -17.47 10.99
CA LEU A 46 -1.04 -17.46 11.50
C LEU A 46 -1.24 -18.60 12.51
N VAL A 47 -0.80 -19.82 12.19
CA VAL A 47 -0.87 -20.98 13.08
C VAL A 47 -0.02 -20.75 14.34
N TYR A 48 1.18 -20.19 14.19
CA TYR A 48 2.03 -19.86 15.34
C TYR A 48 1.37 -18.82 16.25
N ARG A 49 0.80 -17.75 15.66
CA ARG A 49 0.12 -16.70 16.42
C ARG A 49 -1.17 -17.22 17.07
N ALA A 50 -1.96 -18.02 16.36
CA ALA A 50 -3.17 -18.68 16.89
C ALA A 50 -2.84 -19.67 18.03
N SER A 51 -1.71 -20.36 17.94
CA SER A 51 -1.21 -21.25 19.01
C SER A 51 -0.76 -20.48 20.25
N SER A 52 -0.28 -19.24 20.10
CA SER A 52 0.19 -18.40 21.21
C SER A 52 -0.89 -17.51 21.85
N GLY A 53 -1.88 -17.08 21.07
CA GLY A 53 -2.88 -16.08 21.46
C GLY A 53 -4.23 -16.62 21.91
N GLY A 54 -4.44 -17.94 21.88
CA GLY A 54 -5.71 -18.58 22.21
C GLY A 54 -6.80 -18.35 21.14
N PHE A 55 -7.62 -19.38 20.88
CA PHE A 55 -8.67 -19.36 19.86
C PHE A 55 -9.82 -18.37 20.19
N GLU A 56 -10.02 -18.07 21.47
CA GLU A 56 -11.06 -17.15 21.99
C GLU A 56 -10.96 -15.73 21.40
N THR A 57 -9.74 -15.25 21.15
CA THR A 57 -9.48 -13.92 20.55
C THR A 57 -9.82 -13.86 19.07
N LEU A 58 -9.96 -15.02 18.39
CA LEU A 58 -10.38 -15.10 17.00
C LEU A 58 -11.91 -15.04 16.85
N LEU A 59 -12.68 -15.34 17.90
CA LEU A 59 -14.14 -15.42 17.84
C LEU A 59 -14.86 -14.09 18.13
N LYS A 60 -14.15 -13.06 18.60
CA LYS A 60 -14.73 -11.73 18.89
C LYS A 60 -14.85 -10.85 17.65
N PHE A 61 -15.38 -11.38 16.55
CA PHE A 61 -15.55 -10.61 15.32
C PHE A 61 -16.50 -9.43 15.53
N SER A 62 -16.08 -8.23 15.12
CA SER A 62 -16.93 -7.04 15.10
C SER A 62 -16.95 -6.42 13.71
N ALA A 63 -18.15 -6.35 13.13
CA ALA A 63 -18.35 -5.71 11.83
C ALA A 63 -17.99 -4.22 11.87
N TYR A 64 -18.19 -3.56 13.02
CA TYR A 64 -17.84 -2.15 13.21
C TYR A 64 -16.33 -1.91 13.14
N ASN A 65 -15.55 -2.70 13.89
CA ASN A 65 -14.09 -2.60 13.89
C ASN A 65 -13.53 -2.89 12.49
N THR A 66 -14.05 -3.95 11.84
CA THR A 66 -13.65 -4.32 10.49
C THR A 66 -13.92 -3.18 9.50
N ALA A 67 -15.11 -2.56 9.56
CA ALA A 67 -15.45 -1.42 8.70
C ALA A 67 -14.51 -0.23 8.93
N TYR A 68 -14.20 0.09 10.19
CA TYR A 68 -13.26 1.14 10.54
C TYR A 68 -11.87 0.87 9.94
N ILE A 69 -11.33 -0.34 10.12
CA ILE A 69 -10.04 -0.77 9.57
C ILE A 69 -10.02 -0.66 8.04
N VAL A 70 -11.09 -1.09 7.38
CA VAL A 70 -11.19 -1.00 5.91
C VAL A 70 -11.13 0.45 5.45
N LEU A 71 -11.90 1.34 6.09
CA LEU A 71 -11.92 2.76 5.74
C LEU A 71 -10.56 3.41 5.96
N GLU A 72 -9.90 3.11 7.07
CA GLU A 72 -8.58 3.63 7.39
C GLU A 72 -7.52 3.14 6.38
N LEU A 73 -7.47 1.84 6.09
CA LEU A 73 -6.54 1.27 5.12
C LEU A 73 -6.78 1.82 3.71
N VAL A 74 -8.04 1.93 3.26
CA VAL A 74 -8.37 2.49 1.94
C VAL A 74 -7.98 3.96 1.86
N ALA A 75 -8.18 4.72 2.94
CA ALA A 75 -7.78 6.12 2.99
C ALA A 75 -6.26 6.32 2.93
N ILE A 76 -5.50 5.43 3.59
CA ILE A 76 -4.03 5.47 3.57
C ILE A 76 -3.48 5.01 2.23
N ILE A 77 -4.05 3.96 1.63
CA ILE A 77 -3.58 3.42 0.35
C ILE A 77 -3.91 4.37 -0.81
N ASP A 78 -5.01 5.14 -0.72
CA ASP A 78 -5.53 6.04 -1.75
C ASP A 78 -5.49 5.42 -3.18
N PRO A 79 -6.24 4.33 -3.42
CA PRO A 79 -6.21 3.66 -4.72
C PRO A 79 -6.73 4.55 -5.85
N ILE A 80 -7.57 5.54 -5.54
CA ILE A 80 -8.13 6.48 -6.51
C ILE A 80 -7.06 7.50 -6.93
N GLY A 81 -6.31 8.07 -5.98
CA GLY A 81 -5.19 8.96 -6.28
C GLY A 81 -4.07 8.30 -7.06
N ALA A 82 -3.92 6.98 -6.94
CA ALA A 82 -2.96 6.19 -7.72
C ALA A 82 -3.39 5.89 -9.17
N LEU A 83 -4.66 6.12 -9.54
CA LEU A 83 -5.18 5.82 -10.88
C LEU A 83 -4.44 6.52 -12.04
N PRO A 84 -4.12 7.82 -11.98
CA PRO A 84 -3.44 8.49 -13.10
C PRO A 84 -2.07 7.87 -13.39
N ILE A 85 -1.31 7.56 -12.34
CA ILE A 85 0.01 6.93 -12.44
C ILE A 85 -0.13 5.52 -13.03
N PHE A 86 -1.10 4.76 -12.52
CA PHE A 86 -1.37 3.43 -13.04
C PHE A 86 -1.74 3.44 -14.52
N LEU A 87 -2.65 4.33 -14.94
CA LEU A 87 -3.10 4.42 -16.34
C LEU A 87 -1.98 4.82 -17.29
N VAL A 88 -1.07 5.71 -16.87
CA VAL A 88 0.16 6.02 -17.64
C VAL A 88 1.02 4.76 -17.77
N PHE A 89 1.24 4.03 -16.69
CA PHE A 89 2.06 2.80 -16.69
C PHE A 89 1.50 1.71 -17.62
N VAL A 90 0.18 1.54 -17.64
CA VAL A 90 -0.49 0.50 -18.44
C VAL A 90 -0.95 0.94 -19.82
N SER A 91 -0.72 2.20 -20.20
CA SER A 91 -1.21 2.82 -21.44
C SER A 91 -0.88 2.02 -22.72
N GLU A 92 0.33 1.46 -22.81
CA GLU A 92 0.77 0.67 -23.97
C GLU A 92 0.55 -0.85 -23.80
N MET A 93 -0.31 -1.31 -22.87
CA MET A 93 -0.60 -2.75 -22.69
C MET A 93 -1.95 -3.13 -23.28
N ASP A 94 -2.05 -4.36 -23.78
CA ASP A 94 -3.33 -4.99 -24.12
C ASP A 94 -4.12 -5.35 -22.86
N ALA A 95 -5.43 -5.62 -23.00
CA ALA A 95 -6.31 -5.91 -21.86
C ALA A 95 -5.80 -7.06 -20.98
N ASN A 96 -5.15 -8.07 -21.58
CA ASN A 96 -4.60 -9.20 -20.84
C ASN A 96 -3.35 -8.81 -20.03
N GLY A 97 -2.41 -8.06 -20.62
CA GLY A 97 -1.24 -7.53 -19.92
C GLY A 97 -1.63 -6.66 -18.72
N ARG A 98 -2.67 -5.83 -18.87
CA ARG A 98 -3.19 -4.96 -17.82
C ARG A 98 -3.75 -5.73 -16.64
N ARG A 99 -4.61 -6.71 -16.93
CA ARG A 99 -5.19 -7.58 -15.90
C ARG A 99 -4.10 -8.30 -15.10
N LYS A 100 -3.07 -8.81 -15.77
CA LYS A 100 -1.91 -9.45 -15.12
C LYS A 100 -1.17 -8.51 -14.18
N VAL A 101 -1.01 -7.24 -14.56
CA VAL A 101 -0.41 -6.22 -13.69
C VAL A 101 -1.26 -5.98 -12.46
N VAL A 102 -2.58 -5.82 -12.61
CA VAL A 102 -3.51 -5.63 -11.48
C VAL A 102 -3.44 -6.83 -10.53
N GLU A 103 -3.56 -8.05 -11.04
CA GLU A 103 -3.47 -9.28 -10.25
C GLU A 103 -2.13 -9.35 -9.49
N THR A 104 -1.03 -9.01 -10.15
CA THR A 104 0.31 -9.02 -9.54
C THR A 104 0.42 -7.97 -8.43
N MET A 105 -0.02 -6.73 -8.69
CA MET A 105 0.02 -5.63 -7.72
C MET A 105 -0.82 -5.96 -6.49
N THR A 106 -2.06 -6.38 -6.69
CA THR A 106 -2.98 -6.76 -5.61
C THR A 106 -2.44 -7.93 -4.79
N THR A 107 -1.82 -8.92 -5.43
CA THR A 107 -1.22 -10.06 -4.71
C THR A 107 -0.05 -9.61 -3.82
N VAL A 108 0.75 -8.66 -4.29
CA VAL A 108 1.84 -8.08 -3.50
C VAL A 108 1.29 -7.23 -2.35
N VAL A 109 0.24 -6.45 -2.58
CA VAL A 109 -0.43 -5.64 -1.55
C VAL A 109 -0.95 -6.55 -0.42
N ILE A 110 -1.77 -7.55 -0.74
CA ILE A 110 -2.34 -8.43 0.30
C ILE A 110 -1.24 -9.17 1.06
N ALA A 111 -0.18 -9.61 0.36
CA ALA A 111 0.97 -10.23 0.99
C ALA A 111 1.61 -9.30 2.02
N LEU A 112 1.92 -8.06 1.64
CA LEU A 112 2.51 -7.10 2.57
C LEU A 112 1.56 -6.76 3.73
N LEU A 113 0.28 -6.55 3.49
CA LEU A 113 -0.67 -6.25 4.58
C LEU A 113 -0.71 -7.39 5.60
N PHE A 114 -0.78 -8.62 5.11
CA PHE A 114 -0.74 -9.81 5.95
C PHE A 114 0.61 -10.00 6.66
N PHE A 115 1.73 -9.70 5.99
CA PHE A 115 3.06 -9.74 6.58
C PHE A 115 3.13 -8.84 7.82
N PHE A 116 2.80 -7.56 7.67
CA PHE A 116 2.91 -6.58 8.74
C PHE A 116 1.85 -6.77 9.82
N SER A 117 0.65 -7.25 9.45
CA SER A 117 -0.38 -7.59 10.43
C SER A 117 0.04 -8.74 11.37
N LEU A 118 0.76 -9.75 10.87
CA LEU A 118 1.20 -10.88 11.72
C LEU A 118 2.55 -10.64 12.39
N LEU A 119 3.52 -10.11 11.64
CA LEU A 119 4.93 -10.04 12.05
C LEU A 119 5.37 -8.66 12.51
N GLY A 120 4.54 -7.63 12.36
CA GLY A 120 4.94 -6.27 12.67
C GLY A 120 5.30 -6.03 14.15
N GLN A 121 4.49 -6.53 15.09
CA GLN A 121 4.81 -6.42 16.52
C GLN A 121 6.07 -7.22 16.92
N PRO A 122 6.23 -8.50 16.53
CA PRO A 122 7.50 -9.23 16.74
C PRO A 122 8.72 -8.56 16.10
N LEU A 123 8.55 -7.95 14.93
CA LEU A 123 9.64 -7.24 14.25
C LEU A 123 10.07 -6.02 15.05
N LEU A 124 9.13 -5.22 15.56
CA LEU A 124 9.45 -4.07 16.41
C LEU A 124 10.12 -4.49 17.73
N SER A 125 9.65 -5.58 18.36
CA SER A 125 10.27 -6.05 19.60
C SER A 125 11.70 -6.54 19.40
N LEU A 126 12.00 -7.18 18.26
CA LEU A 126 13.36 -7.56 17.88
C LEU A 126 14.28 -6.34 17.69
N LEU A 127 13.73 -5.23 17.19
CA LEU A 127 14.46 -3.96 17.04
C LEU A 127 14.56 -3.16 18.35
N GLY A 128 13.92 -3.62 19.44
CA GLY A 128 13.84 -2.89 20.70
C GLY A 128 12.97 -1.63 20.63
N VAL A 129 12.06 -1.55 19.66
CA VAL A 129 11.19 -0.39 19.43
C VAL A 129 9.81 -0.64 20.05
N ASN A 130 9.34 0.30 20.87
CA ASN A 130 7.99 0.26 21.40
C ASN A 130 6.98 0.66 20.31
N VAL A 131 5.82 -0.01 20.27
CA VAL A 131 4.71 0.32 19.36
C VAL A 131 4.27 1.77 19.52
N THR A 132 4.25 2.34 20.74
CA THR A 132 3.92 3.75 20.97
C THR A 132 4.92 4.70 20.28
N SER A 133 6.22 4.40 20.35
CA SER A 133 7.25 5.21 19.68
C SER A 133 7.15 5.09 18.16
N PHE A 134 6.82 3.90 17.67
CA PHE A 134 6.61 3.65 16.25
C PHE A 134 5.35 4.36 15.72
N GLU A 135 4.27 4.39 16.51
CA GLU A 135 3.04 5.13 16.21
C GLU A 135 3.30 6.63 16.08
N PHE A 136 4.04 7.23 17.00
CA PHE A 136 4.44 8.63 16.92
C PHE A 136 5.26 8.92 15.65
N GLY A 137 6.30 8.11 15.41
CA GLY A 137 7.18 8.29 14.24
C GLY A 137 6.46 8.11 12.91
N GLY A 138 5.64 7.06 12.79
CA GLY A 138 4.86 6.82 11.57
C GLY A 138 3.73 7.83 11.39
N GLY A 139 3.16 8.36 12.47
CA GLY A 139 2.25 9.51 12.42
C GLY A 139 2.92 10.75 11.82
N ILE A 140 4.17 11.06 12.20
CA ILE A 140 4.94 12.16 11.59
C ILE A 140 5.18 11.91 10.10
N ILE A 141 5.58 10.68 9.72
CA ILE A 141 5.81 10.32 8.31
C ILE A 141 4.53 10.47 7.49
N LEU A 142 3.40 10.00 8.03
CA LEU A 142 2.09 10.12 7.37
C LEU A 142 1.65 11.58 7.24
N LEU A 143 1.87 12.41 8.26
CA LEU A 143 1.55 13.82 8.21
C LEU A 143 2.39 14.51 7.13
N PHE A 144 3.69 14.22 7.07
CA PHE A 144 4.56 14.74 6.02
C PHE A 144 4.09 14.31 4.62
N LEU A 145 3.71 13.03 4.44
CA LEU A 145 3.19 12.52 3.17
C LEU A 145 1.90 13.24 2.76
N ALA A 146 0.97 13.44 3.70
CA ALA A 146 -0.27 14.15 3.44
C ALA A 146 -0.03 15.62 3.04
N LEU A 147 0.90 16.30 3.73
CA LEU A 147 1.29 17.67 3.39
C LEU A 147 1.95 17.77 2.02
N ASP A 148 2.85 16.83 1.69
CA ASP A 148 3.49 16.76 0.37
C ASP A 148 2.43 16.56 -0.73
N MET A 149 1.48 15.65 -0.54
CA MET A 149 0.39 15.39 -1.48
C MET A 149 -0.54 16.60 -1.66
N LEU A 150 -0.87 17.32 -0.58
CA LEU A 150 -1.68 18.55 -0.64
C LEU A 150 -0.96 19.67 -1.41
N SER A 151 0.34 19.82 -1.19
CA SER A 151 1.18 20.86 -1.80
C SER A 151 1.46 20.59 -3.27
N SER A 152 1.82 19.35 -3.61
CA SER A 152 2.14 18.93 -4.98
C SER A 152 0.91 18.77 -5.87
N GLY A 153 -0.28 18.62 -5.28
CA GLY A 153 -1.54 18.49 -5.99
C GLY A 153 -1.74 17.13 -6.68
N ASN A 154 -0.88 16.14 -6.38
CA ASN A 154 -0.96 14.68 -6.56
C ASN A 154 0.42 14.08 -6.22
N VAL A 155 0.49 12.77 -5.91
CA VAL A 155 1.72 11.95 -5.63
C VAL A 155 2.88 12.15 -6.63
N THR A 156 2.63 12.80 -7.75
CA THR A 156 3.51 13.04 -8.89
C THR A 156 4.76 13.89 -8.64
N ARG A 157 4.95 14.55 -7.49
CA ARG A 157 6.15 15.38 -7.25
C ARG A 157 7.22 14.73 -6.38
N SER A 158 6.89 13.66 -5.66
CA SER A 158 7.88 12.83 -4.96
C SER A 158 8.51 11.77 -5.89
N ILE A 159 8.04 11.67 -7.13
CA ILE A 159 8.61 10.80 -8.17
C ILE A 159 8.94 11.67 -9.38
N ASN A 160 10.21 12.06 -9.53
CA ASN A 160 10.72 12.62 -10.77
C ASN A 160 10.32 11.69 -11.92
N THR A 161 9.65 12.23 -12.93
CA THR A 161 9.16 11.46 -14.08
C THR A 161 10.32 10.84 -14.88
N ASP A 162 11.52 11.41 -14.74
CA ASP A 162 12.78 10.91 -15.30
C ASP A 162 13.43 9.80 -14.45
N GLU A 163 13.03 9.63 -13.19
CA GLU A 163 13.47 8.56 -12.26
C GLU A 163 12.41 7.46 -12.06
N ILE A 164 11.37 7.41 -12.91
CA ILE A 164 10.44 6.26 -13.01
C ILE A 164 11.18 4.97 -13.47
N ALA A 165 12.50 5.04 -13.67
CA ALA A 165 13.37 3.89 -13.73
C ALA A 165 13.70 3.38 -12.31
N VAL A 166 13.21 2.17 -11.99
CA VAL A 166 13.69 1.33 -10.87
C VAL A 166 13.06 1.60 -9.49
N VAL A 167 11.74 1.82 -9.43
CA VAL A 167 11.02 1.64 -8.16
C VAL A 167 9.85 0.68 -8.40
N PRO A 168 9.73 -0.42 -7.63
CA PRO A 168 8.62 -1.35 -7.79
C PRO A 168 7.32 -0.61 -7.43
N LEU A 169 6.62 -0.05 -8.43
CA LEU A 169 5.37 0.72 -8.30
C LEU A 169 4.31 0.05 -7.39
N ALA A 170 4.40 -1.26 -7.20
CA ALA A 170 3.52 -2.05 -6.33
C ALA A 170 3.87 -2.00 -4.82
N THR A 171 5.13 -1.74 -4.43
CA THR A 171 5.57 -1.97 -3.04
C THR A 171 5.78 -0.72 -2.19
N PRO A 172 6.47 0.37 -2.61
CA PRO A 172 6.54 1.58 -1.79
C PRO A 172 5.33 2.50 -1.97
N LEU A 173 4.67 2.46 -3.13
CA LEU A 173 3.62 3.41 -3.48
C LEU A 173 2.26 3.09 -2.83
N LEU A 174 1.87 1.80 -2.80
CA LEU A 174 0.58 1.36 -2.29
C LEU A 174 0.64 0.87 -0.84
N VAL A 175 1.70 0.16 -0.47
CA VAL A 175 1.94 -0.30 0.91
C VAL A 175 3.18 0.41 1.44
N GLY A 176 3.08 1.73 1.52
CA GLY A 176 4.15 2.57 2.03
C GLY A 176 4.37 2.39 3.55
N PRO A 177 5.37 3.08 4.11
CA PRO A 177 5.63 3.08 5.56
C PRO A 177 4.40 3.50 6.38
N GLY A 178 3.52 4.32 5.81
CA GLY A 178 2.23 4.69 6.39
C GLY A 178 1.30 3.51 6.65
N THR A 179 1.04 2.72 5.61
CA THR A 179 0.19 1.53 5.69
C THR A 179 0.79 0.48 6.64
N MET A 180 2.12 0.33 6.63
CA MET A 180 2.83 -0.55 7.57
C MET A 180 2.63 -0.08 9.03
N THR A 181 2.75 1.23 9.27
CA THR A 181 2.57 1.78 10.62
C THR A 181 1.15 1.58 11.12
N ALA A 182 0.16 1.96 10.32
CA ALA A 182 -1.24 1.80 10.67
C ALA A 182 -1.59 0.34 10.99
N LEU A 183 -1.10 -0.63 10.21
CA LEU A 183 -1.34 -2.04 10.50
C LEU A 183 -0.75 -2.50 11.83
N ILE A 184 0.45 -2.04 12.18
CA ILE A 184 1.08 -2.42 13.45
C ILE A 184 0.33 -1.82 14.63
N VAL A 185 -0.12 -0.57 14.48
CA VAL A 185 -0.92 0.11 15.51
C VAL A 185 -2.28 -0.57 15.67
N LEU A 186 -2.99 -0.83 14.57
CA LEU A 186 -4.28 -1.52 14.55
C LEU A 186 -4.22 -2.96 15.09
N THR A 187 -3.11 -3.67 14.91
CA THR A 187 -2.96 -5.03 15.46
C THR A 187 -2.57 -5.08 16.93
N ASN A 188 -2.13 -3.96 17.50
CA ASN A 188 -1.71 -3.88 18.89
C ASN A 188 -2.71 -3.14 19.79
N GLN A 189 -3.81 -2.65 19.24
CA GLN A 189 -4.92 -2.12 20.03
C GLN A 189 -5.64 -3.29 20.75
N ALA A 190 -5.84 -3.15 22.06
CA ALA A 190 -6.45 -4.21 22.88
C ALA A 190 -7.91 -4.52 22.49
N SER A 191 -8.58 -3.57 21.83
CA SER A 191 -9.99 -3.65 21.43
C SER A 191 -10.22 -4.21 20.03
N THR A 192 -9.16 -4.46 19.26
CA THR A 192 -9.22 -4.90 17.86
C THR A 192 -8.70 -6.34 17.72
N PRO A 193 -9.61 -7.32 17.60
CA PRO A 193 -9.25 -8.69 17.30
C PRO A 193 -8.38 -8.79 16.05
N LEU A 194 -7.40 -9.69 16.07
CA LEU A 194 -6.56 -9.97 14.89
C LEU A 194 -7.39 -10.38 13.68
N LEU A 195 -8.51 -11.10 13.91
CA LEU A 195 -9.39 -11.52 12.83
C LEU A 195 -10.06 -10.34 12.11
N ASP A 196 -10.47 -9.29 12.83
CA ASP A 196 -11.02 -8.07 12.23
C ASP A 196 -9.98 -7.38 11.33
N VAL A 197 -8.71 -7.35 11.76
CA VAL A 197 -7.62 -6.77 10.96
C VAL A 197 -7.34 -7.59 9.70
N LEU A 198 -7.28 -8.92 9.81
CA LEU A 198 -7.03 -9.80 8.66
C LEU A 198 -8.18 -9.72 7.64
N VAL A 199 -9.43 -9.74 8.11
CA VAL A 199 -10.61 -9.55 7.25
C VAL A 199 -10.59 -8.16 6.62
N GLY A 200 -10.27 -7.12 7.41
CA GLY A 200 -10.14 -5.75 6.91
C GLY A 200 -9.08 -5.61 5.82
N CYS A 201 -7.91 -6.24 5.98
CA CYS A 201 -6.86 -6.29 4.96
C CYS A 201 -7.35 -6.96 3.67
N GLY A 202 -8.10 -8.06 3.80
CA GLY A 202 -8.69 -8.76 2.65
C GLY A 202 -9.70 -7.89 1.89
N ILE A 203 -10.61 -7.23 2.60
CA ILE A 203 -11.61 -6.33 2.01
C ILE A 203 -10.94 -5.09 1.40
N ALA A 204 -10.00 -4.46 2.09
CA ALA A 204 -9.27 -3.31 1.56
C ALA A 204 -8.51 -3.68 0.27
N THR A 205 -7.87 -4.85 0.24
CA THR A 205 -7.19 -5.32 -0.97
C THR A 205 -8.17 -5.62 -2.10
N LEU A 206 -9.36 -6.15 -1.78
CA LEU A 206 -10.42 -6.36 -2.77
C LEU A 206 -10.89 -5.02 -3.38
N ILE A 207 -11.05 -3.98 -2.55
CA ILE A 207 -11.39 -2.63 -3.03
C ILE A 207 -10.29 -2.12 -3.97
N VAL A 208 -9.02 -2.24 -3.57
CA VAL A 208 -7.87 -1.88 -4.41
C VAL A 208 -7.90 -2.62 -5.76
N TYR A 209 -8.12 -3.93 -5.75
CA TYR A 209 -8.25 -4.74 -6.96
C TYR A 209 -9.36 -4.22 -7.87
N ILE A 210 -10.56 -3.98 -7.33
CA ILE A 210 -11.71 -3.47 -8.08
C ILE A 210 -11.39 -2.08 -8.66
N THR A 211 -10.80 -1.19 -7.88
CA THR A 211 -10.43 0.17 -8.34
C THR A 211 -9.46 0.12 -9.52
N PHE A 212 -8.42 -0.71 -9.46
CA PHE A 212 -7.46 -0.82 -10.56
C PHE A 212 -8.00 -1.62 -11.76
N TYR A 213 -8.81 -2.64 -11.52
CA TYR A 213 -9.46 -3.42 -12.57
C TYR A 213 -10.41 -2.55 -13.41
N PHE A 214 -11.21 -1.70 -12.74
CA PHE A 214 -12.12 -0.75 -13.39
C PHE A 214 -11.51 0.64 -13.58
N SER A 215 -10.18 0.76 -13.52
CA SER A 215 -9.45 2.04 -13.58
C SER A 215 -9.86 2.94 -14.75
N GLU A 216 -10.05 2.39 -15.95
CA GLU A 216 -10.47 3.18 -17.11
C GLU A 216 -11.88 3.74 -16.96
N TYR A 217 -12.80 2.92 -16.46
CA TYR A 217 -14.18 3.31 -16.30
C TYR A 217 -14.30 4.39 -15.23
N ILE A 218 -13.63 4.19 -14.09
CA ILE A 218 -13.56 5.15 -12.99
C ILE A 218 -12.93 6.46 -13.47
N PHE A 219 -11.82 6.40 -14.21
CA PHE A 219 -11.15 7.59 -14.71
C PHE A 219 -11.96 8.32 -15.79
N LYS A 220 -12.66 7.61 -16.68
CA LYS A 220 -13.58 8.22 -17.66
C LYS A 220 -14.79 8.89 -17.00
N LEU A 221 -15.31 8.30 -15.92
CA LEU A 221 -16.47 8.84 -15.20
C LEU A 221 -16.10 10.09 -14.37
N LEU A 222 -14.98 10.04 -13.65
CA LEU A 222 -14.53 11.12 -12.76
C LEU A 222 -13.76 12.22 -13.50
N GLY A 223 -13.08 11.86 -14.59
CA GLY A 223 -12.12 12.73 -15.26
C GLY A 223 -10.92 13.08 -14.37
N GLN A 224 -9.98 13.82 -14.93
CA GLN A 224 -8.76 14.23 -14.21
C GLN A 224 -9.06 15.09 -12.98
N ASN A 225 -10.05 15.97 -13.07
CA ASN A 225 -10.44 16.86 -11.98
C ASN A 225 -11.16 16.12 -10.85
N GLY A 226 -12.03 15.15 -11.17
CA GLY A 226 -12.73 14.36 -10.15
C GLY A 226 -11.80 13.44 -9.38
N VAL A 227 -10.88 12.77 -10.07
CA VAL A 227 -9.83 11.95 -9.42
C VAL A 227 -8.98 12.81 -8.48
N LYS A 228 -8.56 14.00 -8.93
CA LYS A 228 -7.79 14.95 -8.10
C LYS A 228 -8.59 15.44 -6.88
N ALA A 229 -9.88 15.72 -7.04
CA ALA A 229 -10.73 16.15 -5.94
C ALA A 229 -10.89 15.04 -4.89
N ILE A 230 -11.17 13.80 -5.33
CA ILE A 230 -11.34 12.65 -4.43
C ILE A 230 -10.04 12.29 -3.72
N SER A 231 -8.91 12.26 -4.43
CA SER A 231 -7.60 12.02 -3.81
C SER A 231 -7.25 13.09 -2.77
N ARG A 232 -7.62 14.36 -3.02
CA ARG A 232 -7.47 15.41 -1.99
C ARG A 232 -8.31 15.16 -0.74
N LEU A 233 -9.52 14.60 -0.88
CA LEU A 233 -10.33 14.22 0.28
C LEU A 233 -9.64 13.10 1.08
N PHE A 234 -9.13 12.06 0.43
CA PHE A 234 -8.35 11.02 1.10
C PHE A 234 -7.08 11.55 1.75
N THR A 235 -6.42 12.52 1.13
CA THR A 235 -5.23 13.17 1.70
C THR A 235 -5.57 13.95 2.98
N ILE A 236 -6.72 14.63 3.04
CA ILE A 236 -7.18 15.30 4.27
C ILE A 236 -7.49 14.27 5.37
N ILE A 237 -8.12 13.15 5.00
CA ILE A 237 -8.36 12.04 5.94
C ILE A 237 -7.03 11.45 6.44
N LEU A 238 -6.04 11.27 5.55
CA LEU A 238 -4.70 10.80 5.89
C LEU A 238 -4.00 11.72 6.89
N ALA A 239 -4.09 13.03 6.71
CA ALA A 239 -3.58 14.01 7.67
C ALA A 239 -4.28 13.90 9.03
N ALA A 240 -5.60 13.65 9.05
CA ALA A 240 -6.35 13.44 10.28
C ALA A 240 -5.94 12.14 11.00
N ILE A 241 -5.75 11.05 10.26
CA ILE A 241 -5.23 9.77 10.80
C ILE A 241 -3.84 9.99 11.41
N ALA A 242 -2.95 10.68 10.69
CA ALA A 242 -1.62 11.02 11.16
C ALA A 242 -1.64 11.81 12.47
N ALA A 243 -2.50 12.83 12.56
CA ALA A 243 -2.70 13.61 13.78
C ALA A 243 -3.25 12.74 14.93
N GLN A 244 -4.19 11.83 14.64
CA GLN A 244 -4.74 10.90 15.62
C GLN A 244 -3.66 9.96 16.17
N MET A 245 -2.77 9.42 15.32
CA MET A 245 -1.67 8.56 15.76
C MET A 245 -0.69 9.32 16.66
N ILE A 246 -0.33 10.55 16.30
CA ILE A 246 0.52 11.40 17.13
C ILE A 246 -0.15 11.67 18.48
N HIS A 247 -1.44 11.99 18.49
CA HIS A 247 -2.21 12.23 19.70
C HIS A 247 -2.29 10.99 20.60
N SER A 248 -2.63 9.82 20.05
CA SER A 248 -2.65 8.54 20.75
C SER A 248 -1.31 8.20 21.40
N ALA A 249 -0.21 8.43 20.67
CA ALA A 249 1.13 8.20 21.19
C ALA A 249 1.49 9.15 22.34
N LEU A 250 1.14 10.44 22.22
CA LEU A 250 1.34 11.43 23.28
C LEU A 250 0.50 11.14 24.53
N LEU A 251 -0.72 10.64 24.37
CA LEU A 251 -1.57 10.16 25.47
C LEU A 251 -0.93 8.97 26.18
N ALA A 252 -0.42 7.99 25.42
CA ALA A 252 0.27 6.83 25.97
C ALA A 252 1.56 7.20 26.74
N TRP A 253 2.21 8.31 26.38
CA TRP A 253 3.33 8.88 27.15
C TRP A 253 2.90 9.75 28.33
N GLY A 254 1.61 10.03 28.51
CA GLY A 254 1.08 10.88 29.57
C GLY A 254 1.34 12.38 29.36
N LEU A 255 1.70 12.80 28.16
CA LEU A 255 1.97 14.20 27.81
C LEU A 255 0.70 14.95 27.37
N ALA A 256 -0.27 14.25 26.80
CA ALA A 256 -1.57 14.81 26.39
C ALA A 256 -2.67 14.49 27.42
N LYS A 257 -3.74 15.29 27.44
CA LYS A 257 -4.98 15.04 28.18
C LYS A 257 -6.15 14.98 27.20
N PHE A 258 -7.13 14.13 27.52
CA PHE A 258 -8.39 14.01 26.80
C PHE A 258 -9.20 15.29 26.79
#